data_AF-A0A4U7BG29-F1
#
_entry.id   AF-A0A4U7BG29-F1
#
_cell.length_a   1.000
_cell.length_b   1.000
_cell.length_c   1.000
_cell.angle_alpha   90.00
_cell.angle_beta   90.00
_cell.angle_gamma   90.00
#
_symmetry.space_group_name_H-M   'P 1'
#
loop_
_entity.id
_entity.type
_entity.pdbx_description
1 polymer ?
#
loop_
_entity_poly.entity_id
_entity_poly.type
_entity_poly.pdbx_seq_one_letter_code
_entity_poly.pdbx_strand_id
1 'polypeptide(L)'
;MSKPLNEEFFIELNTDLVDRKNEVLLQVLDLLEVLKANKDEKMARISSELTEILESEENLEKIMQAKNLDELLEILILLNDNKMIKIYENSYLEEKFPNLAADKFLK
;
A
#
# COMPACT_ATOMS: atom_id res chain seq x y z
N MET A 1 -8.01 -37.81 -15.47
CA MET A 1 -8.08 -36.61 -16.33
C MET A 1 -8.31 -35.42 -15.43
N SER A 2 -7.25 -34.82 -14.89
CA SER A 2 -7.38 -33.63 -14.04
C SER A 2 -6.85 -32.43 -14.82
N LYS A 3 -7.77 -31.59 -15.28
CA LYS A 3 -7.52 -30.25 -15.84
C LYS A 3 -7.67 -29.21 -14.71
N PRO A 4 -7.07 -28.03 -14.87
CA PRO A 4 -6.07 -27.49 -13.94
C PRO A 4 -6.68 -26.71 -12.77
N LEU A 5 -5.92 -26.62 -11.68
CA LEU A 5 -6.15 -25.60 -10.66
C LEU A 5 -6.02 -24.23 -11.32
N ASN A 6 -6.97 -23.35 -11.00
CA ASN A 6 -7.01 -21.94 -11.38
C ASN A 6 -5.60 -21.33 -11.48
N GLU A 7 -5.30 -20.78 -12.65
CA GLU A 7 -4.22 -19.81 -12.85
C GLU A 7 -4.63 -18.49 -12.15
N GLU A 8 -4.72 -18.51 -10.82
CA GLU A 8 -4.69 -17.28 -10.04
C GLU A 8 -3.27 -16.75 -10.11
N PHE A 9 -3.07 -15.74 -10.96
CA PHE A 9 -1.82 -15.00 -11.07
C PHE A 9 -1.55 -14.26 -9.75
N PHE A 10 -0.89 -14.93 -8.81
CA PHE A 10 -0.24 -14.26 -7.71
C PHE A 10 0.94 -13.47 -8.29
N ILE A 11 0.90 -12.15 -8.18
CA ILE A 11 2.09 -11.34 -8.40
C ILE A 11 3.01 -11.64 -7.22
N GLU A 12 3.98 -12.52 -7.45
CA GLU A 12 5.11 -12.72 -6.55
C GLU A 12 5.94 -11.43 -6.57
N LEU A 13 5.61 -10.57 -5.62
CA LEU A 13 6.34 -9.36 -5.30
C LEU A 13 7.80 -9.76 -4.99
N ASN A 14 8.70 -9.39 -5.91
CA ASN A 14 10.13 -9.65 -5.92
C ASN A 14 10.76 -9.76 -4.50
N THR A 15 11.62 -10.76 -4.33
CA THR A 15 12.26 -11.19 -3.08
C THR A 15 13.06 -10.12 -2.32
N ASP A 16 13.28 -8.93 -2.88
CA ASP A 16 13.77 -7.74 -2.15
C ASP A 16 12.75 -7.10 -1.20
N LEU A 17 11.51 -7.61 -1.20
CA LEU A 17 10.40 -7.20 -0.31
C LEU A 17 10.31 -8.03 0.96
N VAL A 18 11.13 -9.07 1.12
CA VAL A 18 11.10 -9.92 2.32
C VAL A 18 11.53 -9.13 3.57
N ASP A 19 12.46 -8.17 3.44
CA ASP A 19 12.80 -7.23 4.53
C ASP A 19 11.79 -6.08 4.69
N ARG A 20 10.97 -5.79 3.66
CA ARG A 20 10.01 -4.66 3.65
C ARG A 20 8.59 -5.05 4.10
N LYS A 21 8.38 -6.32 4.46
CA LYS A 21 7.11 -6.84 4.98
C LYS A 21 6.58 -6.14 6.23
N ASN A 22 7.36 -5.29 6.89
CA ASN A 22 6.96 -4.55 8.09
C ASN A 22 6.88 -3.03 7.89
N GLU A 23 7.06 -2.53 6.67
CA GLU A 23 7.01 -1.09 6.44
C GLU A 23 5.60 -0.64 5.99
N VAL A 24 4.78 -0.27 6.97
CA VAL A 24 3.37 0.11 6.80
C VAL A 24 3.16 1.14 5.70
N LEU A 25 3.99 2.19 5.66
CA LEU A 25 3.87 3.25 4.64
C LEU A 25 3.96 2.69 3.21
N LEU A 26 4.95 1.83 2.92
CA LEU A 26 5.11 1.28 1.58
C LEU A 26 3.96 0.36 1.20
N GLN A 27 3.39 -0.38 2.15
CA GLN A 27 2.26 -1.25 1.89
C GLN A 27 0.98 -0.47 1.62
N VAL A 28 0.77 0.63 2.35
CA VAL A 28 -0.37 1.53 2.13
C VAL A 28 -0.25 2.24 0.78
N LEU A 29 0.94 2.72 0.43
CA LEU A 29 1.18 3.33 -0.88
C LEU A 29 0.99 2.31 -2.01
N ASP A 30 1.39 1.06 -1.84
CA ASP A 30 1.17 0.00 -2.83
C ASP A 30 -0.33 -0.30 -3.00
N LEU A 31 -1.10 -0.34 -1.91
CA LEU A 31 -2.55 -0.47 -1.96
C LEU A 31 -3.19 0.71 -2.73
N LEU A 32 -2.83 1.95 -2.39
CA LEU A 32 -3.36 3.14 -3.06
C LEU A 32 -2.97 3.17 -4.55
N GLU A 33 -1.74 2.77 -4.88
CA GLU A 33 -1.25 2.67 -6.25
C GLU A 33 -2.10 1.67 -7.07
N VAL A 34 -2.38 0.49 -6.52
CA VAL A 34 -3.22 -0.53 -7.16
C VAL A 34 -4.65 -0.04 -7.35
N LEU A 35 -5.23 0.59 -6.33
CA LEU A 35 -6.61 1.12 -6.38
C LEU A 35 -6.73 2.25 -7.40
N LYS A 36 -5.78 3.18 -7.45
CA LYS A 36 -5.77 4.28 -8.44
C LYS A 36 -5.45 3.80 -9.85
N ALA A 37 -4.70 2.71 -10.01
CA ALA A 37 -4.39 2.14 -11.32
C ALA A 37 -5.62 1.59 -12.06
N ASN A 38 -6.79 1.48 -11.41
CA ASN A 38 -8.09 1.14 -12.03
C ASN A 38 -8.05 -0.14 -12.91
N LYS A 39 -7.16 -1.09 -12.56
CA LYS A 39 -6.89 -2.30 -13.34
C LYS A 39 -7.31 -3.53 -12.56
N ASP A 40 -8.51 -4.03 -12.87
CA ASP A 40 -9.08 -5.33 -12.49
C ASP A 40 -8.95 -5.73 -11.01
N GLU A 41 -9.60 -6.83 -10.63
CA GLU A 41 -9.52 -7.38 -9.28
C GLU A 41 -8.08 -7.84 -9.01
N LYS A 42 -7.35 -7.11 -8.14
CA LYS A 42 -5.97 -7.41 -7.77
C LYS A 42 -5.86 -7.65 -6.27
N MET A 43 -5.30 -8.80 -5.91
CA MET A 43 -4.99 -9.14 -4.52
C MET A 43 -3.60 -8.62 -4.15
N ALA A 44 -3.53 -7.74 -3.15
CA ALA A 44 -2.28 -7.27 -2.57
C ALA A 44 -1.98 -8.04 -1.28
N ARG A 45 -0.76 -8.55 -1.13
CA ARG A 45 -0.33 -9.20 0.11
C ARG A 45 0.09 -8.14 1.13
N ILE A 46 -0.76 -7.92 2.13
CA ILE A 46 -0.49 -6.96 3.22
C ILE A 46 0.03 -7.67 4.47
N SER A 47 0.74 -6.93 5.32
CA SER A 47 1.20 -7.41 6.62
C SER A 47 0.06 -7.53 7.62
N SER A 48 0.28 -8.30 8.70
CA SER A 48 -0.66 -8.38 9.82
C SER A 48 -0.89 -7.02 10.47
N GLU A 49 0.15 -6.19 10.55
CA GLU A 49 0.06 -4.83 11.07
C GLU A 49 -0.86 -3.95 10.22
N LEU A 50 -0.73 -3.99 8.89
CA LEU A 50 -1.65 -3.26 8.03
C LEU A 50 -3.07 -3.89 8.07
N THR A 51 -3.18 -5.19 8.30
CA THR A 51 -4.48 -5.86 8.47
C THR A 51 -5.20 -5.36 9.71
N GLU A 52 -4.49 -5.17 10.84
CA GLU A 52 -5.04 -4.56 12.05
C GLU A 52 -5.53 -3.13 11.80
N ILE A 53 -4.76 -2.32 11.07
CA ILE A 53 -5.17 -0.96 10.70
C ILE A 53 -6.43 -0.98 9.83
N LEU A 54 -6.49 -1.90 8.86
CA LEU A 54 -7.58 -2.01 7.88
C LEU A 54 -8.78 -2.83 8.37
N GLU A 55 -8.74 -3.39 9.58
CA GLU A 55 -9.86 -4.14 10.17
C GLU A 55 -11.11 -3.26 10.33
N SER A 56 -10.90 -1.94 10.55
CA SER A 56 -11.96 -0.94 10.53
C SER A 56 -12.13 -0.36 9.13
N GLU A 57 -13.34 -0.49 8.58
CA GLU A 57 -13.73 0.15 7.31
C GLU A 57 -13.51 1.67 7.35
N GLU A 58 -13.73 2.30 8.50
CA GLU A 58 -13.47 3.74 8.71
C GLU A 58 -12.00 4.10 8.51
N ASN A 59 -11.07 3.23 8.91
CA ASN A 59 -9.63 3.47 8.73
C ASN A 59 -9.24 3.35 7.26
N LEU A 60 -9.81 2.38 6.54
CA LEU A 60 -9.63 2.25 5.10
C LEU A 60 -10.16 3.50 4.37
N GLU A 61 -11.35 3.98 4.72
CA GLU A 61 -11.92 5.20 4.13
C GLU A 61 -11.01 6.41 4.35
N LYS A 62 -10.50 6.60 5.58
CA LYS A 62 -9.55 7.69 5.88
C LYS A 62 -8.31 7.61 5.00
N ILE A 63 -7.70 6.43 4.89
CA ILE A 63 -6.52 6.20 4.05
C ILE A 63 -6.81 6.50 2.57
N MET A 64 -7.97 6.06 2.05
CA MET A 64 -8.36 6.29 0.67
C MET A 64 -8.68 7.76 0.36
N GLN A 65 -9.12 8.53 1.36
CA GLN A 65 -9.47 9.93 1.23
C GLN A 65 -8.27 10.90 1.39
N ALA A 66 -7.11 10.39 1.80
CA ALA A 66 -5.89 11.19 1.89
C ALA A 66 -5.60 11.87 0.54
N LYS A 67 -5.27 13.17 0.56
CA LYS A 67 -5.02 13.94 -0.67
C LYS A 67 -3.56 13.97 -1.08
N ASN A 68 -2.66 13.79 -0.13
CA ASN A 68 -1.22 13.84 -0.32
C ASN A 68 -0.51 12.95 0.71
N LEU A 69 0.81 12.81 0.53
CA LEU A 69 1.66 12.03 1.43
C LEU A 69 1.62 12.52 2.88
N ASP A 70 1.58 13.84 3.12
CA ASP A 70 1.58 14.41 4.47
C ASP A 70 0.30 14.04 5.24
N GLU A 71 -0.87 14.22 4.63
CA GLU A 71 -2.16 13.81 5.21
C GLU A 71 -2.19 12.30 5.47
N LEU A 72 -1.64 11.49 4.56
CA LEU A 72 -1.54 10.05 4.75
C LEU A 72 -0.65 9.71 5.95
N LEU A 73 0.50 10.36 6.09
CA LEU A 73 1.41 10.14 7.21
C LEU A 73 0.76 10.50 8.54
N GLU A 74 0.02 11.62 8.61
CA GLU A 74 -0.74 11.99 9.81
C GLU A 74 -1.76 10.93 10.19
N ILE A 75 -2.52 10.41 9.21
CA ILE A 75 -3.48 9.32 9.43
C ILE A 75 -2.76 8.08 9.96
N LEU A 76 -1.65 7.68 9.33
CA LEU A 76 -0.90 6.49 9.76
C LEU A 76 -0.27 6.65 11.14
N ILE A 77 0.18 7.86 11.51
CA ILE A 77 0.69 8.14 12.85
C ILE A 77 -0.41 7.99 13.89
N LEU A 78 -1.61 8.51 13.61
CA LEU A 78 -2.77 8.40 14.52
C LEU A 78 -3.29 6.98 14.66
N LEU A 79 -3.27 6.20 13.57
CA LEU A 79 -3.77 4.82 13.57
C LEU A 79 -2.77 3.82 14.17
N ASN A 80 -1.50 4.21 14.27
CA ASN A 80 -0.42 3.31 14.63
C ASN A 80 0.33 3.84 15.88
N ASP A 81 -0.44 4.26 16.88
CA ASP A 81 0.01 4.81 18.17
C ASP A 81 1.24 4.02 18.70
N ASN A 82 2.38 4.73 18.83
CA ASN A 82 3.68 4.23 19.29
C ASN A 82 4.57 3.49 18.28
N LYS A 83 4.33 3.58 16.97
CA LYS A 83 5.22 2.98 15.96
C LYS A 83 5.96 4.01 15.12
N MET A 84 7.24 3.74 14.87
CA MET A 84 8.07 4.57 13.99
C MET A 84 7.75 4.26 12.53
N ILE A 85 7.34 5.28 11.78
CA ILE A 85 7.14 5.17 10.34
C ILE A 85 8.39 5.69 9.64
N LYS A 86 9.03 4.83 8.84
CA LYS A 86 10.15 5.22 8.00
C LYS A 86 9.63 5.98 6.79
N ILE A 87 10.05 7.24 6.65
CA ILE A 87 9.73 8.08 5.49
C ILE A 87 10.87 7.94 4.47
N TYR A 88 10.49 7.74 3.22
CA TYR A 88 11.41 7.62 2.09
C TYR A 88 11.52 8.95 1.34
N GLU A 89 12.64 9.16 0.65
CA GLU A 89 12.80 10.32 -0.21
C GLU A 89 11.75 10.33 -1.34
N ASN A 90 11.25 11.52 -1.68
CA ASN A 90 10.20 11.69 -2.69
C ASN A 90 10.60 11.09 -4.04
N SER A 91 11.86 11.26 -4.47
CA SER A 91 12.38 10.69 -5.72
C SER A 91 12.19 9.17 -5.81
N TYR A 92 12.45 8.46 -4.71
CA TYR A 92 12.26 7.02 -4.62
C TYR A 92 10.77 6.64 -4.61
N LEU A 93 9.93 7.42 -3.93
CA LEU A 93 8.48 7.18 -3.90
C LEU A 93 7.86 7.41 -5.29
N GLU A 94 8.26 8.48 -5.98
CA GLU A 94 7.78 8.83 -7.31
C GLU A 94 8.15 7.77 -8.36
N GLU A 95 9.37 7.22 -8.30
CA GLU A 95 9.81 6.13 -9.18
C GLU A 95 9.00 4.85 -8.94
N LYS A 96 8.69 4.56 -7.67
CA LYS A 96 8.04 3.30 -7.28
C LYS A 96 6.52 3.32 -7.45
N PHE A 97 5.88 4.48 -7.29
CA PHE A 97 4.43 4.64 -7.33
C PHE A 97 4.02 5.67 -8.39
N PRO A 98 4.15 5.32 -9.68
CA PRO A 98 3.95 6.25 -10.78
C PRO A 98 2.52 6.79 -10.91
N ASN A 99 1.49 6.00 -10.54
CA ASN A 99 0.11 6.49 -10.58
C ASN A 99 -0.15 7.53 -9.49
N LEU A 100 0.36 7.30 -8.28
CA LEU A 100 0.32 8.30 -7.20
C LEU A 100 1.14 9.56 -7.53
N ALA A 101 2.31 9.41 -8.15
CA ALA A 101 3.12 10.54 -8.60
C ALA A 101 2.42 11.37 -9.71
N ALA A 102 1.77 10.69 -10.65
CA ALA A 102 1.01 11.33 -11.73
C ALA A 102 -0.15 12.18 -11.20
N ASP A 103 -0.82 11.70 -10.14
CA ASP A 103 -1.97 12.35 -9.51
C ASP A 103 -1.58 13.50 -8.54
N LYS A 104 -0.30 13.89 -8.53
CA LYS A 104 0.31 14.88 -7.61
C LYS A 104 0.19 14.52 -6.13
N PHE A 105 -0.09 13.26 -5.80
CA PHE A 105 -0.20 12.81 -4.41
C PHE A 105 1.16 12.83 -3.68
N LEU A 106 2.24 12.58 -4.43
CA LEU A 106 3.63 12.53 -3.94
C LEU A 106 4.42 13.84 -4.18
N LYS A 107 3.76 14.92 -4.59
CA LYS A 107 4.40 16.19 -4.96
C LYS A 107 4.35 17.23 -3.85
#